data_AF-A0A969RZD1-F1
#
_entry.id   AF-A0A969RZD1-F1
#
_cell.length_a   1.000
_cell.length_b   1.000
_cell.length_c   1.000
_cell.angle_alpha   90.00
_cell.angle_beta   90.00
_cell.angle_gamma   90.00
#
_symmetry.space_group_name_H-M   'P 1'
#
loop_
_entity.id
_entity.type
_entity.pdbx_description
1 polymer ?
#
loop_
_entity_poly.entity_id
_entity_poly.type
_entity_poly.pdbx_seq_one_letter_code
_entity_poly.pdbx_strand_id
1 'polypeptide(L)'
;MNNEITQLSQEIHQLAQEKGWWDEPRKGGGDIAAMHGYLSHILEMRRAGVLVKVSQEDMRNLLSIATSWSSVDGDKAHIATLLALIHSEVSEAFQEAKDGIDAPSEKIPEFSRFELELADIVIRAFDLAAAMEIDIGLAIAAKHEFNKTRSHKHGGKKF
;
A
#
# COMPACT_ATOMS: atom_id res chain seq x y z
N MET A 1 -3.78 -6.71 22.77
CA MET A 1 -3.51 -5.83 21.62
C MET A 1 -2.43 -6.37 20.69
N ASN A 2 -1.13 -6.39 21.02
CA ASN A 2 -0.10 -6.87 20.06
C ASN A 2 -0.35 -8.30 19.58
N ASN A 3 -0.62 -9.22 20.51
CA ASN A 3 -0.86 -10.63 20.20
C ASN A 3 -2.08 -10.83 19.28
N GLU A 4 -3.14 -10.04 19.46
CA GLU A 4 -4.36 -10.13 18.63
C GLU A 4 -4.12 -9.64 17.19
N ILE A 5 -3.33 -8.57 17.01
CA ILE A 5 -2.98 -8.06 15.67
C ILE A 5 -2.07 -9.05 14.94
N THR A 6 -1.08 -9.61 15.63
CA THR A 6 -0.19 -10.63 15.06
C THR A 6 -0.97 -11.87 14.66
N GLN A 7 -1.90 -12.33 15.51
CA GLN A 7 -2.77 -13.46 15.20
C GLN A 7 -3.68 -13.17 13.99
N LEU A 8 -4.31 -11.99 13.95
CA LEU A 8 -5.15 -11.61 12.81
C LEU A 8 -4.37 -11.61 11.49
N SER A 9 -3.12 -11.13 11.49
CA SER A 9 -2.26 -11.16 10.31
C SER A 9 -1.96 -12.58 9.83
N GLN A 10 -1.73 -13.52 10.76
CA GLN A 10 -1.53 -14.93 10.44
C GLN A 10 -2.80 -15.58 9.89
N GLU A 11 -3.96 -15.32 10.50
CA GLU A 11 -5.26 -15.85 10.05
C GLU A 11 -5.61 -15.38 8.64
N ILE A 12 -5.38 -14.09 8.33
CA ILE A 12 -5.57 -13.53 6.99
C ILE A 12 -4.70 -14.25 5.97
N HIS A 13 -3.42 -14.45 6.28
CA HIS A 13 -2.50 -15.10 5.35
C HIS A 13 -2.85 -16.57 5.13
N GLN A 14 -3.21 -17.29 6.21
CA GLN A 14 -3.66 -18.67 6.10
C GLN A 14 -4.89 -18.77 5.19
N LEU A 15 -5.89 -17.90 5.38
CA LEU A 15 -7.06 -17.86 4.51
C LEU A 15 -6.68 -17.56 3.05
N ALA A 16 -5.73 -16.65 2.82
CA ALA A 16 -5.24 -16.36 1.47
C ALA A 16 -4.61 -17.60 0.82
N GLN A 17 -3.78 -18.35 1.55
CA GLN A 17 -3.21 -19.62 1.10
C GLN A 17 -4.30 -20.67 0.79
N GLU A 18 -5.29 -20.84 1.67
CA GLU A 18 -6.41 -21.76 1.48
C GLU A 18 -7.25 -21.44 0.23
N LYS A 19 -7.28 -20.16 -0.18
CA LYS A 19 -7.96 -19.70 -1.40
C LYS A 19 -7.09 -19.77 -2.66
N GLY A 20 -5.86 -20.29 -2.56
CA GLY A 20 -4.94 -20.45 -3.68
C GLY A 20 -4.26 -19.15 -4.14
N TRP A 21 -4.36 -18.08 -3.34
CA TRP A 21 -3.80 -16.77 -3.71
C TRP A 21 -2.27 -16.71 -3.71
N TRP A 22 -1.63 -17.77 -3.20
CA TRP A 22 -0.20 -17.94 -3.03
C TRP A 22 0.33 -19.23 -3.69
N ASP A 23 -0.48 -19.91 -4.52
CA ASP A 23 -0.08 -21.14 -5.21
C ASP A 23 1.08 -20.91 -6.19
N GLU A 24 1.13 -19.71 -6.78
CA GLU A 24 2.21 -19.28 -7.67
C GLU A 24 2.74 -17.89 -7.28
N PRO A 25 4.05 -17.63 -7.48
CA PRO A 25 4.60 -16.30 -7.28
C PRO A 25 3.95 -15.27 -8.20
N ARG A 26 3.34 -14.23 -7.62
CA ARG A 26 2.83 -13.06 -8.36
C ARG A 26 3.98 -12.27 -8.99
N LYS A 27 3.83 -11.90 -10.25
CA LYS A 27 4.81 -11.14 -11.03
C LYS A 27 4.11 -10.00 -11.78
N GLY A 28 4.90 -9.03 -12.25
CA GLY A 28 4.42 -8.01 -13.18
C GLY A 28 3.85 -6.73 -12.57
N GLY A 29 4.01 -6.50 -11.26
CA GLY A 29 3.68 -5.20 -10.64
C GLY A 29 4.88 -4.35 -10.26
N GLY A 30 6.11 -4.79 -10.58
CA GLY A 30 7.34 -4.07 -10.24
C GLY A 30 7.47 -2.71 -10.94
N ASP A 31 7.02 -2.64 -12.18
CA ASP A 31 6.92 -1.42 -12.96
C ASP A 31 5.92 -0.42 -12.37
N ILE A 32 4.74 -0.90 -11.97
CA ILE A 32 3.69 -0.11 -11.29
C ILE A 32 4.23 0.44 -9.97
N ALA A 33 4.86 -0.40 -9.14
CA ALA A 33 5.45 0.04 -7.87
C ALA A 33 6.54 1.11 -8.09
N ALA A 34 7.36 0.97 -9.14
CA ALA A 34 8.39 1.94 -9.47
C ALA A 34 7.80 3.30 -9.91
N MET A 35 6.74 3.28 -10.74
CA MET A 35 6.01 4.50 -11.11
C MET A 35 5.46 5.22 -9.86
N HIS A 36 4.89 4.49 -8.90
CA HIS A 36 4.42 5.08 -7.64
C HIS A 36 5.53 5.71 -6.81
N GLY A 37 6.74 5.13 -6.81
CA GLY A 37 7.91 5.74 -6.17
C GLY A 37 8.24 7.12 -6.75
N TYR A 38 8.18 7.27 -8.07
CA TYR A 38 8.42 8.55 -8.74
C TYR A 38 7.29 9.57 -8.50
N LEU A 39 6.03 9.14 -8.57
CA LEU A 39 4.88 9.99 -8.25
C LEU A 39 4.93 10.48 -6.79
N SER A 40 5.38 9.64 -5.87
CA SER A 40 5.60 10.00 -4.46
C SER A 40 6.69 11.07 -4.32
N HIS A 41 7.76 11.00 -5.12
CA HIS A 41 8.77 12.06 -5.15
C HIS A 41 8.20 13.40 -5.63
N ILE A 42 7.39 13.40 -6.69
CA ILE A 42 6.68 14.61 -7.15
C ILE A 42 5.80 15.18 -6.03
N LEU A 43 5.09 14.32 -5.30
CA LEU A 43 4.27 14.75 -4.17
C LEU A 43 5.13 15.41 -3.07
N GLU A 44 6.28 14.83 -2.70
CA GLU A 44 7.20 15.44 -1.73
C GLU A 44 7.75 16.79 -2.21
N MET A 45 8.07 16.95 -3.49
CA MET A 45 8.45 18.24 -4.07
C MET A 45 7.32 19.27 -3.94
N ARG A 46 6.07 18.87 -4.23
CA ARG A 46 4.89 19.73 -4.03
C ARG A 46 4.73 20.13 -2.57
N ARG A 47 4.97 19.22 -1.62
CA ARG A 47 4.94 19.51 -0.16
C ARG A 47 6.00 20.53 0.25
N ALA A 48 7.16 20.53 -0.42
CA ALA A 48 8.19 21.55 -0.24
C ALA A 48 7.84 22.91 -0.87
N GLY A 49 6.69 23.03 -1.54
CA GLY A 49 6.27 24.24 -2.24
C GLY A 49 6.88 24.39 -3.63
N VAL A 50 7.48 23.34 -4.18
CA VAL A 50 8.00 23.33 -5.55
C VAL A 50 6.85 23.07 -6.51
N LEU A 51 6.58 24.01 -7.41
CA LEU A 51 5.63 23.81 -8.49
C LEU A 51 6.24 22.82 -9.49
N VAL A 52 5.82 21.56 -9.42
CA VAL A 52 6.25 20.54 -10.38
C VAL A 52 5.33 20.58 -11.60
N LYS A 53 5.86 21.03 -12.73
CA LYS A 53 5.28 20.77 -14.05
C LYS A 53 5.90 19.48 -14.57
N VAL A 54 5.07 18.46 -14.82
CA VAL A 54 5.53 17.22 -15.44
C VAL A 54 5.74 17.49 -16.93
N SER A 55 6.99 17.41 -17.38
CA SER A 55 7.37 17.56 -18.77
C SER A 55 7.25 16.23 -19.55
N GLN A 56 7.37 16.30 -20.88
CA GLN A 56 7.47 15.09 -21.70
C GLN A 56 8.74 14.27 -21.38
N GLU A 57 9.82 14.93 -20.93
CA GLU A 57 11.03 14.25 -20.48
C GLU A 57 10.77 13.46 -19.19
N ASP A 58 10.03 14.04 -18.24
CA ASP A 58 9.66 13.36 -17.00
C ASP A 58 8.79 12.12 -17.27
N MET A 59 7.86 12.21 -18.24
CA MET A 59 7.08 11.05 -18.69
C MET A 59 7.94 9.97 -19.36
N ARG A 60 8.94 10.36 -20.16
CA ARG A 60 9.89 9.41 -20.76
C ARG A 60 10.76 8.73 -19.70
N ASN A 61 11.20 9.47 -18.69
CA ASN A 61 11.94 8.94 -17.55
C ASN A 61 11.10 7.95 -16.74
N LEU A 62 9.83 8.29 -16.48
CA LEU A 62 8.86 7.37 -15.85
C LEU A 62 8.72 6.07 -16.62
N LEU A 63 8.53 6.15 -17.94
CA LEU A 63 8.40 4.97 -18.80
C LEU A 63 9.69 4.14 -18.80
N SER A 64 10.86 4.79 -18.87
CA SER A 64 12.15 4.11 -18.80
C SER A 64 12.35 3.36 -17.49
N ILE A 65 11.99 3.98 -16.36
CA ILE A 65 12.08 3.34 -15.04
C ILE A 65 11.17 2.11 -15.03
N ALA A 66 9.89 2.27 -15.39
CA ALA A 66 8.95 1.16 -15.46
C ALA A 66 9.47 -0.02 -16.29
N THR A 67 10.02 0.24 -17.48
CA THR A 67 10.60 -0.80 -18.35
C THR A 67 11.87 -1.45 -17.79
N SER A 68 12.57 -0.83 -16.83
CA SER A 68 13.73 -1.44 -16.18
C SER A 68 13.36 -2.45 -15.09
N TRP A 69 12.15 -2.33 -14.53
CA TRP A 69 11.65 -3.22 -13.48
C TRP A 69 11.01 -4.49 -14.02
N SER A 70 10.62 -4.52 -15.29
CA SER A 70 10.12 -5.74 -15.96
C SER A 70 11.20 -6.82 -16.09
N SER A 71 12.48 -6.47 -15.95
CA SER A 71 13.63 -7.39 -15.94
C SER A 71 14.16 -7.73 -14.55
N VAL A 72 13.57 -7.18 -13.47
CA VAL A 72 13.98 -7.53 -12.10
C VAL A 72 13.37 -8.89 -11.76
N ASP A 73 14.21 -9.90 -11.58
CA ASP A 73 13.80 -11.26 -11.18
C ASP A 73 13.93 -11.48 -9.66
N GLY A 74 13.15 -12.43 -9.14
CA GLY A 74 13.23 -12.92 -7.75
C GLY A 74 12.34 -12.19 -6.74
N ASP A 75 12.69 -12.30 -5.45
CA ASP A 75 11.85 -11.88 -4.31
C ASP A 75 11.47 -10.40 -4.34
N LYS A 76 12.37 -9.53 -4.84
CA LYS A 76 12.12 -8.08 -4.95
C LYS A 76 10.97 -7.77 -5.91
N ALA A 77 10.89 -8.48 -7.03
CA ALA A 77 9.84 -8.31 -8.02
C ALA A 77 8.49 -8.79 -7.49
N HIS A 78 8.51 -9.88 -6.73
CA HIS A 78 7.34 -10.41 -6.07
C HIS A 78 6.81 -9.44 -5.00
N ILE A 79 7.66 -8.95 -4.10
CA ILE A 79 7.30 -7.94 -3.09
C ILE A 79 6.77 -6.67 -3.76
N ALA A 80 7.44 -6.18 -4.81
CA ALA A 80 6.97 -5.00 -5.52
C ALA A 80 5.57 -5.21 -6.14
N THR A 81 5.29 -6.41 -6.64
CA THR A 81 3.95 -6.77 -7.14
C THR A 81 2.91 -6.76 -6.01
N LEU A 82 3.22 -7.32 -4.85
CA LEU A 82 2.32 -7.30 -3.69
C LEU A 82 2.07 -5.87 -3.18
N LEU A 83 3.09 -5.02 -3.17
CA LEU A 83 2.95 -3.60 -2.82
C LEU A 83 2.10 -2.83 -3.85
N ALA A 84 2.23 -3.14 -5.14
CA ALA A 84 1.38 -2.57 -6.17
C ALA A 84 -0.09 -2.96 -6.00
N LEU A 85 -0.38 -4.19 -5.55
CA LEU A 85 -1.75 -4.63 -5.23
C LEU A 85 -2.31 -3.94 -3.98
N ILE A 86 -1.51 -3.66 -2.96
CA ILE A 86 -1.97 -2.79 -1.85
C ILE A 86 -2.35 -1.41 -2.42
N HIS A 87 -1.58 -0.89 -3.38
CA HIS A 87 -1.87 0.39 -4.00
C HIS A 87 -3.14 0.40 -4.86
N SER A 88 -3.54 -0.75 -5.45
CA SER A 88 -4.81 -0.81 -6.16
C SER A 88 -5.98 -0.61 -5.20
N GLU A 89 -5.96 -1.21 -3.99
CA GLU A 89 -7.02 -0.99 -2.98
C GLU A 89 -7.07 0.49 -2.53
N VAL A 90 -5.91 1.18 -2.44
CA VAL A 90 -5.86 2.64 -2.20
C VAL A 90 -6.56 3.43 -3.31
N SER A 91 -6.43 2.98 -4.55
CA SER A 91 -7.06 3.63 -5.70
C SER A 91 -8.57 3.38 -5.72
N GLU A 92 -9.02 2.20 -5.31
CA GLU A 92 -10.43 1.86 -5.14
C GLU A 92 -11.06 2.70 -4.01
N ALA A 93 -10.38 2.82 -2.85
CA ALA A 93 -10.80 3.71 -1.77
C ALA A 93 -10.93 5.18 -2.23
N PHE A 94 -10.02 5.68 -3.05
CA PHE A 94 -10.12 7.03 -3.60
C PHE A 94 -11.35 7.18 -4.52
N GLN A 95 -11.63 6.19 -5.36
CA GLN A 95 -12.78 6.20 -6.25
C GLN A 95 -14.09 6.18 -5.44
N GLU A 96 -14.17 5.36 -4.40
CA GLU A 96 -15.34 5.29 -3.51
C GLU A 96 -15.56 6.60 -2.73
N ALA A 97 -14.48 7.22 -2.23
CA ALA A 97 -14.56 8.52 -1.57
C ALA A 97 -15.10 9.63 -2.51
N LYS A 98 -14.79 9.55 -3.81
CA LYS A 98 -15.28 10.48 -4.83
C LYS A 98 -16.76 10.27 -5.15
N ASP A 99 -17.21 9.02 -5.20
CA ASP A 99 -18.59 8.68 -5.56
C ASP A 99 -19.55 8.83 -4.36
N GLY A 100 -19.04 8.70 -3.13
CA GLY A 100 -19.76 9.00 -1.90
C GLY A 100 -19.25 8.17 -0.73
N ILE A 101 -18.56 8.83 0.22
CA ILE A 101 -17.86 8.16 1.33
C ILE A 101 -18.77 7.32 2.23
N ASP A 102 -20.04 7.72 2.38
CA ASP A 102 -21.02 7.04 3.24
C ASP A 102 -21.92 6.04 2.48
N ALA A 103 -21.65 5.79 1.19
CA ALA A 103 -22.48 4.90 0.39
C ALA A 103 -22.35 3.45 0.91
N PRO A 104 -23.46 2.79 1.32
CA PRO A 104 -23.42 1.46 1.91
C PRO A 104 -22.93 0.42 0.89
N SER A 105 -22.21 -0.59 1.38
CA SER A 105 -21.80 -1.74 0.57
C SER A 105 -22.98 -2.67 0.28
N GLU A 106 -23.03 -3.20 -0.95
CA GLU A 106 -24.02 -4.22 -1.32
C GLU A 106 -23.74 -5.58 -0.64
N LYS A 107 -22.46 -5.85 -0.31
CA LYS A 107 -22.02 -7.12 0.26
C LYS A 107 -22.14 -7.15 1.78
N ILE A 108 -21.85 -6.04 2.44
CA ILE A 108 -21.87 -5.88 3.90
C ILE A 108 -22.52 -4.54 4.24
N PRO A 109 -23.87 -4.45 4.23
CA PRO A 109 -24.60 -3.18 4.31
C PRO A 109 -24.37 -2.35 5.57
N GLU A 110 -23.79 -2.95 6.62
CA GLU A 110 -23.40 -2.28 7.86
C GLU A 110 -22.22 -1.31 7.70
N PHE A 111 -21.44 -1.44 6.62
CA PHE A 111 -20.29 -0.60 6.31
C PHE A 111 -20.46 0.10 4.96
N SER A 112 -19.85 1.27 4.83
CA SER A 112 -19.71 1.93 3.54
C SER A 112 -18.73 1.19 2.63
N ARG A 113 -18.86 1.40 1.31
CA ARG A 113 -17.88 0.91 0.33
C ARG A 113 -16.48 1.43 0.64
N PHE A 114 -16.37 2.72 0.98
CA PHE A 114 -15.10 3.32 1.37
C PHE A 114 -14.45 2.67 2.60
N GLU A 115 -15.22 2.36 3.65
CA GLU A 115 -14.70 1.66 4.83
C GLU A 115 -14.17 0.27 4.49
N LEU A 116 -14.83 -0.45 3.58
CA LEU A 116 -14.38 -1.77 3.15
C LEU A 116 -13.09 -1.69 2.33
N GLU A 117 -12.93 -0.69 1.45
CA GLU A 117 -11.67 -0.50 0.72
C GLU A 117 -10.50 -0.16 1.67
N LEU A 118 -10.77 0.61 2.74
CA LEU A 118 -9.77 0.82 3.80
C LEU A 118 -9.42 -0.48 4.53
N ALA A 119 -10.39 -1.37 4.75
CA ALA A 119 -10.15 -2.68 5.32
C ALA A 119 -9.32 -3.56 4.39
N ASP A 120 -9.59 -3.54 3.07
CA ASP A 120 -8.84 -4.30 2.08
C ASP A 120 -7.36 -3.88 2.03
N ILE A 121 -7.05 -2.58 2.16
CA ILE A 121 -5.66 -2.10 2.32
C ILE A 121 -4.98 -2.77 3.53
N VAL A 122 -5.66 -2.81 4.69
CA VAL A 122 -5.12 -3.41 5.92
C VAL A 122 -4.92 -4.91 5.74
N ILE A 123 -5.91 -5.61 5.16
CA ILE A 123 -5.87 -7.05 4.91
C ILE A 123 -4.70 -7.40 4.00
N ARG A 124 -4.51 -6.67 2.89
CA ARG A 124 -3.38 -6.88 1.98
C ARG A 124 -2.03 -6.63 2.64
N ALA A 125 -1.92 -5.60 3.49
CA ALA A 125 -0.69 -5.33 4.23
C ALA A 125 -0.39 -6.41 5.27
N PHE A 126 -1.42 -6.97 5.91
CA PHE A 126 -1.29 -8.04 6.91
C PHE A 126 -0.93 -9.37 6.25
N ASP A 127 -1.55 -9.71 5.13
CA ASP A 127 -1.21 -10.87 4.30
C ASP A 127 0.27 -10.81 3.87
N LEU A 128 0.71 -9.67 3.32
CA LEU A 128 2.10 -9.45 2.95
C LEU A 128 3.05 -9.60 4.15
N ALA A 129 2.72 -9.03 5.30
CA ALA A 129 3.58 -9.10 6.47
C ALA A 129 3.78 -10.54 6.96
N ALA A 130 2.69 -11.30 7.09
CA ALA A 130 2.74 -12.70 7.50
C ALA A 130 3.49 -13.57 6.48
N ALA A 131 3.27 -13.36 5.18
CA ALA A 131 4.00 -14.05 4.11
C ALA A 131 5.52 -13.82 4.19
N MET A 132 5.94 -12.64 4.65
CA MET A 132 7.35 -12.25 4.84
C MET A 132 7.89 -12.56 6.23
N GLU A 133 7.13 -13.31 7.06
CA GLU A 133 7.50 -13.65 8.44
C GLU A 133 7.74 -12.42 9.34
N ILE A 134 7.03 -11.32 9.06
CA ILE A 134 7.11 -10.06 9.82
C ILE A 134 6.04 -10.06 10.91
N ASP A 135 6.45 -9.89 12.17
CA ASP A 135 5.51 -9.61 13.27
C ASP A 135 5.00 -8.17 13.20
N ILE A 136 3.97 -7.97 12.36
CA ILE A 136 3.38 -6.65 12.12
C ILE A 136 2.71 -6.07 13.36
N GLY A 137 2.15 -6.92 14.24
CA GLY A 137 1.55 -6.48 15.50
C GLY A 137 2.57 -5.86 16.43
N LEU A 138 3.73 -6.51 16.60
CA LEU A 138 4.85 -5.94 17.36
C LEU A 138 5.38 -4.65 16.72
N ALA A 139 5.56 -4.63 15.39
CA ALA A 139 6.05 -3.47 14.66
C ALA A 139 5.11 -2.26 14.78
N ILE A 140 3.80 -2.46 14.65
CA ILE A 140 2.77 -1.42 14.82
C ILE A 140 2.82 -0.87 16.25
N ALA A 141 2.85 -1.72 17.27
CA ALA A 141 2.87 -1.30 18.66
C ALA A 141 4.12 -0.48 18.99
N ALA A 142 5.30 -0.97 18.60
CA ALA A 142 6.56 -0.26 18.81
C ALA A 142 6.57 1.09 18.07
N LYS A 143 6.08 1.13 16.82
CA LYS A 143 5.99 2.37 16.04
C LYS A 143 5.00 3.35 16.63
N HIS A 144 3.87 2.87 17.16
CA HIS A 144 2.86 3.69 17.79
C HIS A 144 3.40 4.35 19.07
N GLU A 145 4.09 3.59 19.94
CA GLU A 145 4.74 4.16 21.13
C GLU A 145 5.80 5.22 20.75
N PHE A 146 6.63 4.95 19.74
CA PHE A 146 7.58 5.94 19.23
C PHE A 146 6.88 7.19 18.65
N ASN A 147 5.74 7.04 17.97
CA ASN A 147 5.02 8.19 17.44
C ASN A 147 4.43 9.10 18.54
N LYS A 148 4.10 8.55 19.72
CA LYS A 148 3.68 9.36 20.89
C LYS A 148 4.77 10.29 21.40
N THR A 149 6.05 9.96 21.16
CA THR A 149 7.18 10.81 21.57
C THR A 149 7.51 11.91 20.57
N ARG A 150 6.87 11.94 19.40
CA ARG A 150 7.14 12.95 18.36
C ARG A 150 6.49 14.28 18.71
N SER A 151 7.23 15.37 18.50
CA SER A 151 6.66 16.71 18.55
C SER A 151 5.58 16.88 17.47
N HIS A 152 4.59 17.73 17.73
CA HIS A 152 3.56 18.08 16.75
C HIS A 152 4.20 18.52 15.42
N LYS A 153 3.78 17.89 14.31
CA LYS A 153 4.33 18.09 12.95
C LYS A 153 5.86 17.92 12.84
N HIS A 154 6.40 16.86 13.46
CA HIS A 154 7.80 16.46 13.25
C HIS A 154 8.12 16.29 11.75
N GLY A 155 9.20 16.94 11.28
CA GLY A 155 9.68 16.85 9.91
C GLY A 155 9.29 18.00 8.97
N GLY A 156 8.64 19.06 9.47
CA GLY A 156 8.40 20.30 8.71
C GLY A 156 7.50 20.14 7.47
N LYS A 157 6.84 18.99 7.33
CA LYS A 157 5.96 18.66 6.21
C LYS A 157 4.70 19.52 6.30
N LYS A 158 4.37 20.22 5.21
CA LYS A 158 3.29 21.24 5.19
C LYS A 158 1.87 20.67 5.33
N PHE A 159 1.69 19.36 5.16
CA PHE A 159 0.44 18.63 5.34
C PHE A 159 0.77 17.23 5.87
#